data_AF-A0A9P1J4D9-F1
#
_entry.id   AF-A0A9P1J4D9-F1
#
_cell.length_a   1.000
_cell.length_b   1.000
_cell.length_c   1.000
_cell.angle_alpha   90.00
_cell.angle_beta   90.00
_cell.angle_gamma   90.00
#
_symmetry.space_group_name_H-M   'P 1'
#
loop_
_entity.id
_entity.type
_entity.pdbx_description
1 polymer ?
#
loop_
_entity_poly.entity_id
_entity_poly.type
_entity_poly.pdbx_seq_one_letter_code
_entity_poly.pdbx_strand_id
1 'polypeptide(L)'
;MMMNTKLFVLITLIASCFAALTRDEIFQRAVGPCINDNCQSKHVCYYGQCVPEGISPPMAAIDLSTAVGKCQFGGLCTAENTFCHQGNCYPF
;
A
#
# COMPACT_ATOMS: atom_id res chain seq x y z
N MET A 1 13.27 13.94 37.43
CA MET A 1 13.26 12.52 37.07
C MET A 1 14.21 12.32 35.89
N MET A 2 15.41 11.79 36.13
CA MET A 2 16.38 11.48 35.07
C MET A 2 15.97 10.17 34.42
N MET A 3 15.38 10.24 33.23
CA MET A 3 15.05 9.04 32.47
C MET A 3 16.33 8.45 31.89
N ASN A 4 16.58 7.15 32.12
CA ASN A 4 17.75 6.45 31.62
C ASN A 4 17.76 6.50 30.07
N THR A 5 18.68 7.23 29.46
CA THR A 5 18.78 7.41 28.01
C THR A 5 18.83 6.08 27.25
N LYS A 6 19.44 5.04 27.86
CA LYS A 6 19.47 3.67 27.31
C LYS A 6 18.08 3.01 27.27
N LEU A 7 17.25 3.29 28.26
CA LEU A 7 15.88 2.79 28.35
C LEU A 7 14.98 3.46 27.30
N PHE A 8 15.19 4.76 27.05
CA PHE A 8 14.49 5.49 25.97
C PHE A 8 14.81 4.94 24.58
N VAL A 9 16.09 4.69 24.28
CA VAL A 9 16.53 4.12 23.00
C VAL A 9 15.92 2.75 22.78
N LEU A 10 15.87 1.91 23.82
CA LEU A 10 15.27 0.58 23.74
C LEU A 10 13.76 0.67 23.46
N ILE A 11 13.05 1.58 24.13
CA ILE A 11 11.60 1.77 23.94
C ILE A 11 11.30 2.28 22.51
N THR A 12 12.10 3.20 21.97
CA THR A 12 11.92 3.69 20.60
C THR A 12 12.17 2.62 19.54
N LEU A 13 13.14 1.72 19.75
CA LEU A 13 13.42 0.60 18.83
C LEU A 13 12.32 -0.46 18.84
N ILE A 14 11.69 -0.68 20.00
CA ILE A 14 10.58 -1.63 20.12
C ILE A 14 9.29 -1.04 19.54
N ALA A 15 9.05 0.27 19.71
CA ALA A 15 7.86 0.95 19.18
C ALA A 15 7.82 0.99 17.64
N SER A 16 8.95 1.06 16.96
CA SER A 16 9.01 0.94 15.49
C SER A 16 8.59 -0.44 14.96
N CYS A 17 8.51 -1.44 15.83
CA CYS A 17 8.14 -2.82 15.47
C CYS A 17 6.62 -3.06 15.44
N PHE A 18 5.82 -2.24 16.12
CA PHE A 18 4.38 -2.48 16.31
C PHE A 18 3.47 -1.68 15.35
N ALA A 19 3.99 -0.68 14.65
CA ALA A 19 3.17 0.19 13.78
C ALA A 19 3.01 -0.32 12.34
N ALA A 20 3.57 -1.49 12.01
CA ALA A 20 3.50 -2.05 10.68
C ALA A 20 2.61 -3.29 10.68
N LEU A 21 1.29 -3.11 10.59
CA LEU A 21 0.55 -4.02 9.72
C LEU A 21 1.14 -3.72 8.33
N THR A 22 2.11 -4.52 7.91
CA THR A 22 2.92 -4.18 6.74
C THR A 22 2.01 -4.18 5.53
N ARG A 23 2.21 -3.24 4.60
CA ARG A 23 1.49 -3.22 3.31
C ARG A 23 1.55 -4.60 2.63
N ASP A 24 2.63 -5.33 2.88
CA ASP A 24 2.82 -6.73 2.48
C ASP A 24 1.71 -7.65 2.96
N GLU A 25 1.30 -7.62 4.24
CA GLU A 25 0.22 -8.49 4.74
C GLU A 25 -1.12 -8.26 4.03
N ILE A 26 -1.39 -7.00 3.63
CA ILE A 26 -2.59 -6.65 2.88
C ILE A 26 -2.50 -7.21 1.46
N PHE A 27 -1.36 -7.06 0.79
CA PHE A 27 -1.17 -7.62 -0.55
C PHE A 27 -1.08 -9.15 -0.57
N GLN A 28 -0.64 -9.80 0.51
CA GLN A 28 -0.73 -11.26 0.64
C GLN A 28 -2.19 -11.75 0.61
N ARG A 29 -3.16 -10.89 0.91
CA ARG A 29 -4.60 -11.17 0.83
C ARG A 29 -5.24 -10.67 -0.46
N ALA A 30 -4.45 -10.15 -1.41
CA ALA A 30 -4.97 -9.70 -2.69
C ALA A 30 -5.51 -10.88 -3.50
N VAL A 31 -6.71 -10.72 -4.06
CA VAL A 31 -7.38 -11.75 -4.87
C VAL A 31 -7.16 -11.54 -6.37
N GLY A 32 -6.57 -10.41 -6.77
CA GLY A 32 -6.27 -10.06 -8.15
C GLY A 32 -6.12 -8.55 -8.33
N PRO A 33 -5.85 -8.10 -9.56
CA PRO A 33 -5.70 -6.68 -9.86
C PRO A 33 -7.05 -5.97 -9.94
N CYS A 34 -7.02 -4.65 -9.78
CA CYS A 34 -8.18 -3.82 -10.08
C CYS A 34 -8.42 -3.73 -11.59
N ILE A 35 -9.68 -3.72 -11.98
CA ILE A 35 -10.10 -3.47 -13.37
C ILE A 35 -10.87 -2.15 -13.37
N ASN A 36 -10.29 -1.10 -13.95
CA ASN A 36 -10.86 0.26 -13.92
C ASN A 36 -11.21 0.72 -12.49
N ASP A 37 -10.28 0.55 -11.54
CA ASP A 37 -10.45 0.81 -10.10
C ASP A 37 -11.60 0.06 -9.42
N ASN A 38 -12.18 -0.94 -10.09
CA ASN A 38 -13.26 -1.75 -9.55
C ASN A 38 -12.77 -3.15 -9.19
N CYS A 39 -13.41 -3.71 -8.17
CA CYS A 39 -13.20 -5.05 -7.66
C CYS A 39 -14.55 -5.78 -7.51
N GLN A 40 -14.49 -7.10 -7.36
CA GLN A 40 -15.69 -7.88 -7.02
C GLN A 40 -16.24 -7.47 -5.65
N SER A 41 -17.49 -7.85 -5.37
CA SER A 41 -18.15 -7.51 -4.10
C SER A 41 -17.30 -7.88 -2.88
N LYS A 42 -17.33 -7.04 -1.84
CA LYS A 42 -16.57 -7.18 -0.58
C LYS A 42 -15.06 -6.96 -0.70
N HIS A 43 -14.60 -6.37 -1.81
CA HIS A 43 -13.21 -6.01 -2.03
C HIS A 43 -13.10 -4.56 -2.47
N VAL A 44 -12.01 -3.92 -2.07
CA VAL A 44 -11.66 -2.55 -2.44
C VAL A 44 -10.39 -2.55 -3.26
N CYS A 45 -10.32 -1.61 -4.20
CA CYS A 45 -9.10 -1.37 -4.95
C CYS A 45 -8.12 -0.61 -4.06
N TYR A 46 -7.06 -1.28 -3.64
CA TYR A 46 -5.98 -0.73 -2.84
C TYR A 46 -4.68 -0.82 -3.62
N TYR A 47 -4.15 0.32 -4.05
CA TYR A 47 -2.91 0.39 -4.84
C TYR A 47 -2.90 -0.57 -6.05
N GLY A 48 -3.99 -0.58 -6.82
CA GLY A 48 -4.12 -1.43 -8.01
C GLY A 48 -4.38 -2.91 -7.73
N GLN A 49 -4.53 -3.31 -6.46
CA GLN A 49 -4.86 -4.67 -6.05
C GLN A 49 -6.23 -4.73 -5.37
N CYS A 50 -7.03 -5.73 -5.70
CA CYS A 50 -8.28 -6.04 -5.02
C CYS A 50 -7.99 -6.77 -3.72
N VAL A 51 -8.28 -6.11 -2.60
CA VAL A 51 -8.09 -6.65 -1.25
C VAL A 51 -9.42 -6.66 -0.50
N PRO A 52 -9.64 -7.55 0.48
CA PRO A 52 -10.85 -7.55 1.27
C PRO A 52 -11.18 -6.19 1.90
N GLU A 53 -12.46 -5.85 1.96
CA GLU A 53 -12.92 -4.66 2.68
C GLU A 53 -12.56 -4.74 4.17
N GLY A 54 -12.26 -3.59 4.77
CA GLY A 54 -12.00 -3.47 6.20
C GLY A 54 -10.59 -3.84 6.66
N ILE A 55 -9.71 -4.29 5.76
CA ILE A 55 -8.29 -4.52 6.08
C ILE A 55 -7.35 -3.47 5.48
N SER A 56 -7.76 -2.78 4.42
CA SER A 56 -6.95 -1.74 3.79
C SER A 56 -7.03 -0.43 4.60
N PRO A 57 -5.90 0.19 4.98
CA PRO A 57 -5.91 1.53 5.53
C PRO A 57 -6.30 2.56 4.46
N PRO A 58 -6.61 3.80 4.85
CA PRO A 58 -6.85 4.88 3.91
C PRO A 58 -5.63 5.07 2.98
N MET A 59 -5.86 5.14 1.67
CA MET A 59 -4.82 5.48 0.71
C MET A 59 -4.47 6.97 0.81
N ALA A 60 -3.19 7.29 0.64
CA ALA A 60 -2.76 8.67 0.44
C ALA A 60 -3.33 9.21 -0.89
N ALA A 61 -3.50 10.53 -0.98
CA ALA A 61 -3.89 11.17 -2.23
C ALA A 61 -2.82 10.93 -3.30
N ILE A 62 -3.26 10.46 -4.47
CA ILE A 62 -2.38 10.15 -5.59
C ILE A 62 -2.05 11.45 -6.33
N ASP A 63 -0.77 11.76 -6.52
CA ASP A 63 -0.34 12.87 -7.37
C ASP A 63 -0.39 12.45 -8.85
N LEU A 64 -1.45 12.85 -9.53
CA LEU A 64 -1.70 12.50 -10.93
C LEU A 64 -0.63 13.03 -11.91
N SER A 65 0.20 14.00 -11.50
CA SER A 65 1.29 14.53 -12.32
C SER A 65 2.53 13.62 -12.34
N THR A 66 2.63 12.67 -11.41
CA THR A 66 3.78 11.76 -11.26
C THR A 66 3.66 10.46 -12.05
N ALA A 67 2.69 10.37 -12.95
CA ALA A 67 2.49 9.17 -13.77
C ALA A 67 3.77 8.81 -14.54
N VAL A 68 4.28 7.59 -14.33
CA VAL A 68 5.53 7.11 -14.96
C VAL A 68 5.27 6.25 -16.21
N GLY A 69 4.02 5.90 -16.47
CA GLY A 69 3.67 5.05 -17.61
C GLY A 69 2.23 4.55 -17.58
N LYS A 70 1.91 3.62 -18.48
CA LYS A 70 0.61 2.95 -18.56
C LYS A 70 0.63 1.63 -17.83
N CYS A 71 -0.52 1.25 -17.26
CA CYS A 71 -0.70 -0.10 -16.77
C CYS A 71 -0.66 -1.11 -17.92
N GLN A 72 -0.10 -2.27 -17.63
CA GLN A 72 -0.11 -3.42 -18.51
C GLN A 72 -1.30 -4.32 -18.21
N PHE A 73 -1.46 -5.37 -19.02
CA PHE A 73 -2.47 -6.40 -18.81
C PHE A 73 -2.41 -6.93 -17.37
N GLY A 74 -3.59 -7.04 -16.73
CA GLY A 74 -3.68 -7.46 -15.33
C GLY A 74 -3.28 -6.37 -14.33
N GLY A 75 -3.34 -5.08 -14.69
CA GLY A 75 -3.14 -3.98 -13.72
C GLY A 75 -1.73 -3.88 -13.16
N LEU A 76 -0.73 -4.37 -13.90
CA LEU A 76 0.67 -4.38 -13.48
C LEU A 76 1.44 -3.20 -14.07
N CYS A 77 2.54 -2.84 -13.42
CA CYS A 77 3.47 -1.79 -13.84
C CYS A 77 4.89 -2.37 -13.95
N THR A 78 5.67 -1.87 -14.90
CA THR A 78 7.04 -2.38 -15.16
C THR A 78 8.10 -1.78 -14.24
N ALA A 79 7.85 -0.58 -13.73
CA ALA A 79 8.77 0.08 -12.82
C ALA A 79 8.58 -0.49 -11.41
N GLU A 80 9.70 -0.77 -10.75
CA GLU A 80 9.72 -1.13 -9.33
C GLU A 80 9.04 -0.04 -8.50
N ASN A 81 8.38 -0.44 -7.41
CA ASN A 81 7.68 0.47 -6.50
C ASN A 81 6.60 1.34 -7.16
N THR A 82 5.89 0.80 -8.16
CA THR A 82 4.75 1.49 -8.77
C THR A 82 3.48 0.66 -8.72
N PHE A 83 2.33 1.33 -8.80
CA PHE A 83 1.02 0.70 -8.85
C PHE A 83 0.13 1.28 -9.93
N CYS A 84 -0.81 0.46 -10.38
CA CYS A 84 -1.80 0.85 -11.36
C CYS A 84 -2.99 1.58 -10.70
N HIS A 85 -3.34 2.74 -11.24
CA HIS A 85 -4.57 3.46 -10.93
C HIS A 85 -5.11 4.09 -12.22
N GLN A 86 -6.39 3.84 -12.54
CA GLN A 86 -7.03 4.36 -13.76
C GLN A 86 -6.22 4.18 -15.05
N GLY A 87 -5.52 3.06 -15.19
CA GLY A 87 -4.73 2.75 -16.37
C GLY A 87 -3.37 3.46 -16.47
N ASN A 88 -2.97 4.21 -15.45
CA ASN A 88 -1.62 4.79 -15.33
C ASN A 88 -0.87 4.22 -14.12
N CYS A 89 0.46 4.18 -14.23
CA CYS A 89 1.34 3.73 -13.17
C CYS A 89 1.85 4.93 -12.37
N TYR A 90 1.74 4.85 -11.04
CA TYR A 90 2.17 5.87 -10.09
C TYR A 90 3.18 5.29 -9.10
N PRO A 91 4.15 6.09 -8.61
CA PRO A 91 5.02 5.69 -7.52
C PRO A 91 4.23 5.55 -6.21
N PHE A 92 4.65 4.60 -5.37
CA PHE A 92 4.08 4.40 -4.03
C PHE A 92 4.30 5.57 -3.05
#